data_AF-A0A3T0FUZ8-F1
#
_entry.id   AF-A0A3T0FUZ8-F1
#
_cell.length_a   1.000
_cell.length_b   1.000
_cell.length_c   1.000
_cell.angle_alpha   90.00
_cell.angle_beta   90.00
_cell.angle_gamma   90.00
#
_symmetry.space_group_name_H-M   'P 1'
#
loop_
_entity.id
_entity.type
_entity.pdbx_description
1 polymer ?
#
loop_
_entity_poly.entity_id
_entity_poly.type
_entity_poly.pdbx_seq_one_letter_code
_entity_poly.pdbx_strand_id
1 'polypeptide(L)'
;MTHTTRLLLTLLLCAGPCASTLAQDGPPGPPPPGPPMDAPGPRGQGPRDETPMPEWDQLTKQQRQVMIDALRERWNDVPEERPRMYRHARRWLDMTPEQRKQAKAGMDRFRNMSPEQRREAKALFDRMRTLNPQQRNELQQRWQKMSPAERSAWLREHPPVED
;
A
#
# COMPACT_ATOMS: atom_id res chain seq x y z
N MET A 1 20.63 37.45 5.72
CA MET A 1 21.42 37.52 6.96
C MET A 1 21.74 36.12 7.41
N THR A 2 23.02 35.79 7.30
CA THR A 2 23.68 34.54 7.62
C THR A 2 23.81 34.35 9.14
N HIS A 3 23.58 33.13 9.63
CA HIS A 3 24.31 32.59 10.78
C HIS A 3 24.57 31.09 10.49
N THR A 4 25.77 30.66 10.06
CA THR A 4 26.90 30.17 10.88
C THR A 4 26.43 29.29 12.05
N THR A 5 26.90 28.05 12.21
CA THR A 5 28.26 27.77 12.72
C THR A 5 28.69 26.32 12.43
N ARG A 6 29.94 26.18 11.98
CA ARG A 6 30.70 24.93 11.84
C ARG A 6 31.15 24.43 13.23
N LEU A 7 31.24 23.12 13.42
CA LEU A 7 32.19 22.53 14.36
C LEU A 7 32.90 21.35 13.68
N LEU A 8 34.16 21.60 13.33
CA LEU A 8 35.21 20.61 13.10
C LEU A 8 35.51 19.88 14.42
N LEU A 9 35.94 18.62 14.40
CA LEU A 9 37.33 18.24 14.68
C LEU A 9 37.55 16.70 14.64
N THR A 10 38.56 16.31 13.85
CA THR A 10 39.59 15.27 14.04
C THR A 10 39.23 13.85 14.50
N LEU A 11 39.48 12.82 13.68
CA LEU A 11 40.77 12.17 13.35
C LEU A 11 41.25 11.22 14.47
N LEU A 12 41.09 9.92 14.25
CA LEU A 12 41.98 8.92 14.84
C LEU A 12 42.39 7.91 13.77
N LEU A 13 43.66 8.05 13.40
CA LEU A 13 44.43 7.19 12.53
C LEU A 13 45.01 6.07 13.41
N CYS A 14 44.68 4.80 13.14
CA CYS A 14 45.47 3.68 13.65
C CYS A 14 45.87 2.80 12.46
N ALA A 15 47.19 2.69 12.28
CA ALA A 15 47.85 1.87 11.28
C ALA A 15 48.13 0.47 11.83
N GLY A 16 47.84 -0.54 11.00
CA GLY A 16 48.54 -1.84 10.91
C GLY A 16 48.12 -2.97 11.87
N PRO A 17 48.44 -4.25 11.56
CA PRO A 17 49.22 -4.76 10.42
C PRO A 17 48.49 -5.80 9.54
N CYS A 18 49.07 -6.05 8.36
CA CYS A 18 48.76 -7.13 7.45
C CYS A 18 48.92 -8.51 8.11
N ALA A 19 47.96 -9.41 7.85
CA ALA A 19 48.21 -10.84 7.83
C ALA A 19 47.49 -11.41 6.61
N SER A 20 48.27 -11.75 5.58
CA SER A 20 47.83 -12.54 4.45
C SER A 20 47.57 -13.97 4.93
N THR A 21 46.32 -14.42 4.89
CA THR A 21 45.99 -15.84 4.91
C THR A 21 45.52 -16.25 3.52
N LEU A 22 46.43 -16.90 2.78
CA LEU A 22 46.08 -17.75 1.66
C LEU A 22 45.36 -18.98 2.21
N ALA A 23 44.08 -19.16 1.88
CA ALA A 23 43.35 -20.38 2.16
C ALA A 23 42.50 -20.79 0.94
N GLN A 24 43.19 -21.47 0.02
CA GLN A 24 42.77 -22.67 -0.73
C GLN A 24 41.35 -22.69 -1.34
N ASP A 25 41.28 -22.43 -2.65
CA ASP A 25 40.23 -22.92 -3.55
C ASP A 25 40.40 -24.44 -3.75
N GLY A 26 39.62 -25.23 -2.99
CA GLY A 26 39.28 -26.60 -3.33
C GLY A 26 37.84 -26.66 -3.86
N PRO A 27 37.49 -27.60 -4.76
CA PRO A 27 36.11 -27.74 -5.21
C PRO A 27 35.19 -28.05 -4.00
N PRO A 28 33.97 -27.48 -3.93
CA PRO A 28 33.08 -27.71 -2.81
C PRO A 28 32.71 -29.20 -2.75
N GLY A 29 32.96 -29.83 -1.61
CA GLY A 29 32.41 -31.16 -1.31
C GLY A 29 30.87 -31.12 -1.26
N PRO A 30 30.18 -32.26 -1.45
CA PRO A 30 28.73 -32.30 -1.34
C PRO A 30 28.26 -31.83 0.05
N PRO A 31 27.15 -31.07 0.15
CA PRO A 31 26.64 -30.59 1.43
C PRO A 31 26.27 -31.78 2.34
N PRO A 32 26.45 -31.66 3.66
CA PRO A 32 26.00 -32.68 4.60
C PRO A 32 24.47 -32.87 4.49
N PRO A 33 23.94 -34.09 4.72
CA PRO A 33 22.52 -34.31 4.75
C PRO A 33 21.85 -33.41 5.79
N GLY A 34 20.78 -32.72 5.36
CA GLY A 34 20.02 -31.80 6.22
C GLY A 34 19.41 -32.51 7.43
N PRO A 35 19.13 -31.77 8.52
CA PRO A 35 18.49 -32.34 9.71
C PRO A 35 17.10 -32.92 9.39
N PRO A 36 16.65 -33.95 10.13
CA PRO A 36 15.36 -34.62 9.88
C PRO A 36 14.17 -33.65 10.03
N MET A 37 13.28 -33.68 9.05
CA MET A 37 12.16 -32.74 8.84
C MET A 37 10.97 -32.88 9.81
N ASP A 38 11.09 -33.68 10.86
CA ASP A 38 9.95 -34.04 11.73
C ASP A 38 9.99 -33.43 13.14
N ALA A 39 10.85 -32.45 13.39
CA ALA A 39 10.80 -31.69 14.65
C ALA A 39 9.78 -30.53 14.54
N PRO A 40 8.79 -30.41 15.44
CA PRO A 40 7.93 -29.23 15.52
C PRO A 40 8.79 -28.06 16.04
N GLY A 41 9.35 -27.29 15.11
CA GLY A 41 10.12 -26.10 15.43
C GLY A 41 9.28 -25.12 16.26
N PRO A 42 9.90 -24.36 17.20
CA PRO A 42 9.20 -23.31 17.90
C PRO A 42 8.63 -22.38 16.83
N ARG A 43 7.30 -22.15 16.83
CA ARG A 43 6.70 -21.14 15.96
C ARG A 43 7.42 -19.84 16.24
N GLY A 44 8.30 -19.45 15.32
CA GLY A 44 9.12 -18.26 15.41
C GLY A 44 8.21 -17.04 15.43
N GLN A 45 7.83 -16.62 16.63
CA GLN A 45 7.62 -15.22 16.92
C GLN A 45 9.00 -14.58 17.03
N GLY A 46 9.76 -14.60 15.94
CA GLY A 46 10.89 -13.71 15.80
C GLY A 46 10.34 -12.27 15.76
N PRO A 47 11.13 -11.26 16.19
CA PRO A 47 10.75 -9.88 15.92
C PRO A 47 10.45 -9.79 14.43
N ARG A 48 9.26 -9.29 14.07
CA ARG A 48 9.02 -8.92 12.68
C ARG A 48 10.10 -7.91 12.38
N ASP A 49 11.07 -8.27 11.53
CA ASP A 49 12.04 -7.32 11.03
C ASP A 49 11.25 -6.27 10.24
N GLU A 50 10.82 -5.23 10.95
CA GLU A 50 10.21 -4.02 10.41
C GLU A 50 11.30 -3.20 9.70
N THR A 51 12.06 -3.84 8.80
CA THR A 51 12.93 -3.10 7.89
C THR A 51 12.01 -2.18 7.10
N PRO A 52 12.12 -0.84 7.26
CA PRO A 52 11.27 0.08 6.53
C PRO A 52 11.42 -0.22 5.04
N MET A 53 10.33 -0.60 4.39
CA MET A 53 10.38 -0.86 2.95
C MET A 53 10.80 0.43 2.24
N PRO A 54 11.72 0.36 1.25
CA PRO A 54 12.14 1.54 0.51
C PRO A 54 10.95 2.17 -0.22
N GLU A 55 10.92 3.50 -0.24
CA GLU A 55 9.93 4.26 -1.00
C GLU A 55 10.10 4.00 -2.51
N TRP A 56 9.03 4.18 -3.29
CA TRP A 56 9.04 3.90 -4.74
C TRP A 56 10.20 4.56 -5.50
N ASP A 57 10.56 5.79 -5.09
CA ASP A 57 11.62 6.57 -5.73
C ASP A 57 13.03 6.02 -5.43
N GLN A 58 13.19 5.29 -4.32
CA GLN A 58 14.46 4.69 -3.89
C GLN A 58 14.74 3.34 -4.57
N LEU A 59 13.75 2.78 -5.25
CA LEU A 59 13.89 1.50 -5.93
C LEU A 59 14.83 1.58 -7.14
N THR A 60 15.57 0.50 -7.38
CA THR A 60 16.38 0.37 -8.61
C THR A 60 15.46 0.26 -9.83
N LYS A 61 16.01 0.56 -11.02
CA LYS A 61 15.27 0.41 -12.28
C LYS A 61 14.75 -1.03 -12.45
N GLN A 62 15.57 -2.03 -12.11
CA GLN A 62 15.19 -3.44 -12.21
C GLN A 62 14.04 -3.78 -11.25
N GLN A 63 14.09 -3.32 -10.00
CA GLN A 63 13.02 -3.54 -9.02
C GLN A 63 11.69 -2.92 -9.47
N ARG A 64 11.72 -1.67 -9.96
CA ARG A 64 10.51 -1.04 -10.53
C ARG A 64 9.99 -1.80 -11.74
N GLN A 65 10.88 -2.26 -12.62
CA GLN A 65 10.50 -2.98 -13.83
C GLN A 65 9.73 -4.27 -13.50
N VAL A 66 10.21 -5.07 -12.55
CA VAL A 66 9.53 -6.31 -12.11
C VAL A 66 8.10 -6.03 -11.63
N MET A 67 7.89 -4.97 -10.85
CA MET A 67 6.54 -4.62 -10.39
C MET A 67 5.64 -4.09 -11.50
N ILE A 68 6.19 -3.33 -12.46
CA ILE A 68 5.46 -2.87 -13.64
C ILE A 68 5.08 -4.07 -14.52
N ASP A 69 5.95 -5.06 -14.66
CA ASP A 69 5.70 -6.26 -15.47
C ASP A 69 4.55 -7.10 -14.89
N ALA A 70 4.52 -7.32 -13.56
CA ALA A 70 3.39 -7.99 -12.90
C ALA A 70 2.06 -7.25 -13.14
N LEU A 71 2.07 -5.92 -13.13
CA LEU A 71 0.87 -5.14 -13.45
C LEU A 71 0.47 -5.27 -14.93
N ARG A 72 1.44 -5.35 -15.83
CA ARG A 72 1.22 -5.55 -17.27
C ARG A 72 0.59 -6.92 -17.56
N GLU A 73 1.07 -7.97 -16.91
CA GLU A 73 0.49 -9.32 -17.00
C GLU A 73 -0.97 -9.30 -16.56
N ARG A 74 -1.25 -8.77 -15.36
CA ARG A 74 -2.64 -8.61 -14.90
C ARG A 74 -3.51 -7.82 -15.87
N TRP A 75 -3.00 -6.73 -16.45
CA TRP A 75 -3.72 -5.96 -17.47
C TRP A 75 -4.04 -6.80 -18.72
N ASN A 76 -3.13 -7.67 -19.12
CA ASN A 76 -3.30 -8.55 -20.26
C ASN A 76 -4.36 -9.62 -20.00
N ASP A 77 -4.41 -10.15 -18.78
CA ASP A 77 -5.29 -11.26 -18.39
C ASP A 77 -6.77 -10.88 -18.21
N VAL A 78 -7.09 -9.60 -17.98
CA VAL A 78 -8.48 -9.13 -17.78
C VAL A 78 -8.94 -8.11 -18.84
N PRO A 79 -9.05 -8.50 -20.13
CA PRO A 79 -9.43 -7.59 -21.21
C PRO A 79 -10.78 -6.89 -21.00
N GLU A 80 -11.76 -7.56 -20.40
CA GLU A 80 -13.07 -7.04 -20.04
C GLU A 80 -13.04 -5.95 -18.97
N GLU A 81 -12.07 -5.97 -18.07
CA GLU A 81 -11.90 -4.93 -17.03
C GLU A 81 -11.13 -3.69 -17.52
N ARG A 82 -10.42 -3.78 -18.65
CA ARG A 82 -9.59 -2.68 -19.17
C ARG A 82 -10.31 -1.34 -19.28
N PRO A 83 -11.57 -1.24 -19.75
CA PRO A 83 -12.28 0.04 -19.79
C PRO A 83 -12.45 0.67 -18.40
N ARG A 84 -12.72 -0.14 -17.38
CA ARG A 84 -12.84 0.31 -15.98
C ARG A 84 -11.48 0.77 -15.45
N MET A 85 -10.44 -0.05 -15.63
CA MET A 85 -9.08 0.28 -15.22
C MET A 85 -8.57 1.57 -15.88
N TYR A 86 -8.83 1.76 -17.17
CA TYR A 86 -8.45 2.96 -17.91
C TYR A 86 -9.15 4.22 -17.40
N ARG A 87 -10.46 4.14 -17.10
CA ARG A 87 -11.20 5.26 -16.48
C ARG A 87 -10.59 5.66 -15.13
N HIS A 88 -10.22 4.68 -14.31
CA HIS A 88 -9.55 4.93 -13.02
C HIS A 88 -8.19 5.58 -13.21
N ALA A 89 -7.38 5.10 -14.15
CA ALA A 89 -6.07 5.65 -14.46
C ALA A 89 -6.16 7.11 -14.95
N ARG A 90 -7.07 7.42 -15.88
CA ARG A 90 -7.31 8.80 -16.33
C ARG A 90 -7.68 9.71 -15.17
N ARG A 91 -8.63 9.31 -14.34
CA ARG A 91 -9.03 10.08 -13.16
C ARG A 91 -7.84 10.32 -12.23
N TRP A 92 -6.97 9.33 -12.02
CA TRP A 92 -5.79 9.47 -11.17
C TRP A 92 -4.76 10.47 -11.73
N LEU A 93 -4.55 10.44 -13.05
CA LEU A 93 -3.64 11.39 -13.72
C LEU A 93 -4.14 12.83 -13.58
N ASP A 94 -5.45 13.04 -13.65
CA ASP A 94 -6.08 14.36 -13.49
C ASP A 94 -6.11 14.86 -12.03
N MET A 95 -5.76 14.02 -11.04
CA MET A 95 -5.74 14.43 -9.63
C MET A 95 -4.49 15.24 -9.26
N THR A 96 -4.70 16.31 -8.50
CA THR A 96 -3.61 17.04 -7.81
C THR A 96 -2.97 16.20 -6.69
N PRO A 97 -1.76 16.53 -6.21
CA PRO A 97 -1.14 15.84 -5.07
C PRO A 97 -2.05 15.80 -3.83
N GLU A 98 -2.74 16.90 -3.53
CA GLU A 98 -3.69 16.99 -2.41
C GLU A 98 -4.88 16.06 -2.62
N GLN A 99 -5.44 16.01 -3.84
CA GLN A 99 -6.53 15.11 -4.17
C GLN A 99 -6.10 13.64 -4.05
N ARG A 100 -4.88 13.28 -4.47
CA ARG A 100 -4.32 11.93 -4.28
C ARG A 100 -4.16 11.59 -2.81
N LYS A 101 -3.68 12.53 -1.98
CA LYS A 101 -3.60 12.35 -0.52
C LYS A 101 -4.98 12.09 0.09
N GLN A 102 -6.00 12.84 -0.32
CA GLN A 102 -7.37 12.62 0.15
C GLN A 102 -7.95 11.29 -0.32
N ALA A 103 -7.69 10.90 -1.57
CA ALA A 103 -8.10 9.60 -2.11
C ALA A 103 -7.46 8.44 -1.32
N LYS A 104 -6.15 8.54 -1.01
CA LYS A 104 -5.46 7.56 -0.16
C LYS A 104 -6.06 7.49 1.23
N ALA A 105 -6.29 8.62 1.89
CA ALA A 105 -6.93 8.64 3.21
C ALA A 105 -8.35 8.05 3.18
N GLY A 106 -9.11 8.30 2.10
CA GLY A 106 -10.42 7.70 1.87
C GLY A 106 -10.35 6.18 1.71
N MET A 107 -9.39 5.68 0.94
CA MET A 107 -9.13 4.25 0.76
C MET A 107 -8.76 3.59 2.09
N ASP A 108 -7.86 4.20 2.87
CA ASP A 108 -7.44 3.66 4.16
C ASP A 108 -8.62 3.58 5.14
N ARG A 109 -9.49 4.60 5.18
CA ARG A 109 -10.75 4.55 5.96
C ARG A 109 -11.66 3.42 5.48
N PHE A 110 -11.87 3.29 4.17
CA PHE A 110 -12.76 2.27 3.61
C PHE A 110 -12.27 0.84 3.88
N ARG A 111 -10.96 0.60 3.81
CA ARG A 111 -10.35 -0.70 4.16
C ARG A 111 -10.58 -1.07 5.62
N ASN A 112 -10.61 -0.09 6.51
CA ASN A 112 -10.82 -0.31 7.94
C ASN A 112 -12.30 -0.34 8.36
N MET A 113 -13.24 -0.15 7.44
CA MET A 113 -14.67 -0.28 7.71
C MET A 113 -15.10 -1.75 7.84
N SER A 114 -16.10 -2.00 8.70
CA SER A 114 -16.81 -3.29 8.74
C SER A 114 -17.56 -3.54 7.42
N PRO A 115 -17.94 -4.80 7.11
CA PRO A 115 -18.74 -5.11 5.92
C PRO A 115 -20.03 -4.26 5.82
N GLU A 116 -20.73 -4.05 6.93
CA GLU A 116 -21.96 -3.25 7.01
C GLU A 116 -21.67 -1.77 6.72
N GLN A 117 -20.60 -1.22 7.32
CA GLN A 117 -20.17 0.15 7.06
C GLN A 117 -19.76 0.36 5.59
N ARG A 118 -19.11 -0.64 4.97
CA ARG A 118 -18.80 -0.57 3.53
C ARG A 118 -20.06 -0.61 2.68
N ARG A 119 -21.04 -1.44 3.04
CA ARG A 119 -22.34 -1.51 2.37
C ARG A 119 -23.07 -0.17 2.44
N GLU A 120 -23.09 0.46 3.61
CA GLU A 120 -23.60 1.82 3.82
C GLU A 120 -22.89 2.86 2.96
N ALA A 121 -21.56 2.88 3.02
CA ALA A 121 -20.75 3.83 2.27
C ALA A 121 -20.96 3.68 0.76
N LYS A 122 -21.07 2.43 0.26
CA LYS A 122 -21.31 2.15 -1.16
C LYS A 122 -22.68 2.66 -1.59
N ALA A 123 -23.74 2.35 -0.83
CA ALA A 123 -25.10 2.81 -1.14
C ALA A 123 -25.20 4.34 -1.15
N LEU A 124 -24.63 4.99 -0.14
CA LEU A 124 -24.60 6.46 -0.07
C LEU A 124 -23.83 7.05 -1.26
N PHE A 125 -22.66 6.48 -1.59
CA PHE A 125 -21.87 6.92 -2.75
C PHE A 125 -22.61 6.74 -4.08
N ASP A 126 -23.24 5.58 -4.29
CA ASP A 126 -24.02 5.27 -5.48
C ASP A 126 -25.19 6.24 -5.66
N ARG A 127 -25.83 6.66 -4.56
CA ARG A 127 -26.83 7.72 -4.64
C ARG A 127 -26.20 9.07 -4.97
N MET A 128 -25.18 9.48 -4.23
CA MET A 128 -24.54 10.79 -4.40
C MET A 128 -24.00 11.03 -5.80
N ARG A 129 -23.43 10.02 -6.49
CA ARG A 129 -22.89 10.20 -7.85
C ARG A 129 -23.95 10.57 -8.90
N THR A 130 -25.22 10.32 -8.63
CA THR A 130 -26.35 10.67 -9.51
C THR A 130 -26.91 12.07 -9.25
N LEU A 131 -26.46 12.74 -8.18
CA LEU A 131 -27.01 13.98 -7.68
C LEU A 131 -26.13 15.19 -8.05
N ASN A 132 -26.78 16.33 -8.28
CA ASN A 132 -26.08 17.60 -8.45
C ASN A 132 -25.43 18.06 -7.12
N PRO A 133 -24.54 19.08 -7.11
CA PRO A 133 -23.85 19.51 -5.89
C PRO A 133 -24.78 19.90 -4.73
N GLN A 134 -25.88 20.60 -5.01
CA GLN A 134 -26.84 21.01 -3.98
C GLN A 134 -27.55 19.80 -3.36
N GLN A 135 -28.07 18.90 -4.20
CA GLN A 135 -28.75 17.68 -3.76
C GLN A 135 -27.81 16.75 -2.97
N ARG A 136 -26.52 16.71 -3.33
CA ARG A 136 -25.50 15.98 -2.57
C ARG A 136 -25.34 16.55 -1.16
N ASN A 137 -25.25 17.87 -1.03
CA ASN A 137 -25.14 18.52 0.28
C ASN A 137 -26.38 18.25 1.15
N GLU A 138 -27.58 18.34 0.57
CA GLU A 138 -28.83 18.03 1.28
C GLU A 138 -28.88 16.58 1.77
N LEU A 139 -28.48 15.61 0.93
CA LEU A 139 -28.41 14.21 1.31
C LEU A 139 -27.37 13.98 2.41
N GLN A 140 -26.19 14.61 2.32
CA GLN A 140 -25.15 14.49 3.33
C GLN A 140 -25.63 15.02 4.70
N GLN A 141 -26.28 16.19 4.72
CA GLN A 141 -26.83 16.78 5.94
C GLN A 141 -27.93 15.90 6.55
N ARG A 142 -28.79 15.32 5.71
CA ARG A 142 -29.83 14.39 6.17
C ARG A 142 -29.22 13.11 6.76
N TRP A 143 -28.24 12.53 6.06
CA TRP A 143 -27.55 11.31 6.50
C TRP A 143 -26.87 11.45 7.86
N GLN A 144 -26.26 12.62 8.11
CA GLN A 144 -25.62 12.94 9.39
C GLN A 144 -26.62 12.98 10.56
N LYS A 145 -27.88 13.36 10.30
CA LYS A 145 -28.95 13.45 11.30
C LYS A 145 -29.72 12.14 11.50
N MET A 146 -29.64 11.21 10.54
CA MET A 146 -30.32 9.91 10.65
C MET A 146 -29.74 9.05 11.77
N SER A 147 -30.64 8.45 12.54
CA SER A 147 -30.36 7.35 13.46
C SER A 147 -29.94 6.07 12.72
N PRO A 148 -29.31 5.09 13.41
CA PRO A 148 -28.98 3.80 12.80
C PRO A 148 -30.18 3.07 12.19
N ALA A 149 -31.36 3.18 12.82
CA ALA A 149 -32.59 2.57 12.32
C ALA A 149 -33.07 3.22 11.00
N GLU A 150 -33.02 4.56 10.92
CA GLU A 150 -33.36 5.29 9.70
C GLU A 150 -32.37 4.99 8.56
N ARG A 151 -31.06 4.90 8.85
CA ARG A 151 -30.06 4.48 7.86
C ARG A 151 -30.35 3.07 7.37
N SER A 152 -30.66 2.15 8.27
CA SER A 152 -31.02 0.77 7.92
C SER A 152 -32.25 0.71 7.01
N ALA A 153 -33.27 1.52 7.30
CA ALA A 153 -34.46 1.64 6.45
C ALA A 153 -34.10 2.21 5.07
N TRP A 154 -33.31 3.30 5.04
CA TRP A 154 -32.85 3.93 3.81
C TRP A 154 -32.04 2.96 2.92
N LEU A 155 -31.19 2.10 3.51
CA LEU A 155 -30.43 1.09 2.76
C LEU A 155 -31.29 -0.02 2.16
N ARG A 156 -32.48 -0.29 2.71
CA ARG A 156 -33.44 -1.25 2.11
C ARG A 156 -34.10 -0.64 0.89
N GLU A 157 -34.38 0.65 0.93
CA GLU A 157 -34.95 1.41 -0.21
C GLU A 157 -33.91 1.73 -1.29
N HIS A 158 -32.65 1.89 -0.87
CA HIS A 158 -31.52 2.25 -1.72
C HIS A 158 -30.37 1.26 -1.53
N PRO A 159 -30.51 0.01 -2.00
CA PRO A 159 -29.42 -0.94 -1.93
C PRO A 159 -28.22 -0.45 -2.76
N PRO A 160 -26.98 -0.76 -2.35
CA PRO A 160 -25.83 -0.50 -3.20
C PRO A 160 -25.94 -1.30 -4.50
N VAL A 161 -25.36 -0.80 -5.58
CA VAL A 161 -25.25 -1.57 -6.83
C VAL A 161 -24.38 -2.81 -6.55
N GLU A 162 -24.78 -3.99 -6.98
CA GLU A 162 -23.89 -5.15 -6.94
C GLU A 162 -23.00 -5.12 -8.19
N ASP A 163 -21.69 -5.26 -7.98
CA ASP A 163 -20.68 -5.24 -9.07
C ASP A 163 -20.55 -6.64 -9.70
#